data_AF-A0A7W2HEN2-F1
#
_entry.id   AF-A0A7W2HEN2-F1
#
_cell.length_a   1.000
_cell.length_b   1.000
_cell.length_c   1.000
_cell.angle_alpha   90.00
_cell.angle_beta   90.00
_cell.angle_gamma   90.00
#
_symmetry.space_group_name_H-M   'P 1'
#
loop_
_entity.id
_entity.type
_entity.pdbx_description
1 polymer ?
#
loop_
_entity_poly.entity_id
_entity_poly.type
_entity_poly.pdbx_seq_one_letter_code
_entity_poly.pdbx_strand_id
1 'polypeptide(L)'
;MSSSLSRRSTLQAAGALAMAGLASGVAGTTQAAAAEETDSAGDRVVIHPTLPSVPVNNAFTVKVRPLGGSWERVGVYLAKLALIDATTGSNRAQNSSVAMFDFSGTVEVEVTYNPGAFEKVRIRPDSYGIKPEVLGSTVRFTLDRPRNVVVQVDDKIFDCLHLLANPIEQDVPAEGDKNVMYFGPGFHTPPNGELKVPSNTTVYLAPGAVVQAFVDIQGVENSRVIGRGVLYNSKWGAMLIRKCENVTIDGVTILNPRYENIRVAESQNIDIKNLRAFSHQGWGDGIQLYCSENVTIDGCFLRTSDDSIALYTHRWDFYGDTRNITVKNCTLWADVAHPINIGVHGNSDTPEMLENLRYENIDILDHREPQVTYQGAIAFMVGDSNLVRDVRFDDIRVEDFRWGQLIHMRVEYNPKYNTSAGRGIENVYVKDLSYNGKNADLSMIVGLDAEHVVKDVTFENLRVNGRVIADSTGKPRWYLASDGVPMFVNEHVQNLRFLTTEEAAAL
;
A
#
# COMPACT_ATOMS: atom_id res chain seq x y z
N MET A 1 1.86 28.20 -59.68
CA MET A 1 2.02 27.81 -61.09
C MET A 1 3.34 27.05 -61.23
N SER A 2 3.39 26.09 -62.15
CA SER A 2 4.46 25.14 -62.52
C SER A 2 4.68 23.87 -61.67
N SER A 3 3.87 22.86 -62.00
CA SER A 3 4.20 21.45 -62.34
C SER A 3 5.69 21.01 -62.37
N SER A 4 6.12 19.90 -61.73
CA SER A 4 6.05 18.45 -62.14
C SER A 4 7.15 18.04 -63.15
N LEU A 5 7.91 16.92 -63.14
CA LEU A 5 7.60 15.48 -62.95
C LEU A 5 8.89 14.59 -63.04
N SER A 6 8.93 13.47 -62.28
CA SER A 6 9.37 12.07 -62.62
C SER A 6 10.86 11.74 -62.98
N ARG A 7 11.47 10.55 -62.81
CA ARG A 7 11.13 9.09 -62.77
C ARG A 7 12.27 8.34 -62.02
N ARG A 8 12.02 7.40 -61.09
CA ARG A 8 12.01 5.91 -61.18
C ARG A 8 13.15 5.19 -61.94
N SER A 9 13.83 4.26 -61.26
CA SER A 9 14.01 2.85 -61.70
C SER A 9 14.50 1.92 -60.57
N THR A 10 13.89 0.73 -60.52
CA THR A 10 14.22 -0.48 -59.76
C THR A 10 14.86 -1.51 -60.70
N LEU A 11 15.73 -2.40 -60.21
CA LEU A 11 16.02 -3.68 -60.86
C LEU A 11 16.51 -4.74 -59.85
N GLN A 12 15.84 -5.90 -59.92
CA GLN A 12 16.11 -7.17 -59.23
C GLN A 12 16.84 -8.16 -60.18
N ALA A 13 17.21 -9.32 -59.62
CA ALA A 13 17.53 -10.63 -60.23
C ALA A 13 18.98 -10.85 -60.67
N ALA A 14 19.54 -12.05 -60.68
CA ALA A 14 19.31 -13.35 -60.04
C ALA A 14 20.55 -14.22 -60.39
N GLY A 15 20.87 -15.24 -59.61
CA GLY A 15 21.88 -16.24 -59.97
C GLY A 15 21.76 -17.49 -59.11
N ALA A 16 21.54 -18.64 -59.76
CA ALA A 16 21.41 -19.98 -59.16
C ALA A 16 22.24 -21.01 -59.95
N LEU A 17 22.44 -22.20 -59.32
CA LEU A 17 23.04 -23.48 -59.75
C LEU A 17 24.52 -23.69 -59.29
N ALA A 18 24.94 -24.83 -58.73
CA ALA A 18 24.46 -26.21 -58.86
C ALA A 18 24.73 -27.11 -57.62
N MET A 19 24.03 -28.25 -57.61
CA MET A 19 23.93 -29.34 -56.63
C MET A 19 25.10 -30.34 -56.64
N ALA A 20 25.36 -31.01 -55.49
CA ALA A 20 25.31 -32.49 -55.34
C ALA A 20 25.73 -32.95 -53.92
N GLY A 21 24.96 -33.87 -53.32
CA GLY A 21 25.38 -34.64 -52.14
C GLY A 21 24.24 -35.11 -51.24
N LEU A 22 23.54 -36.19 -51.63
CA LEU A 22 22.59 -36.93 -50.80
C LEU A 22 23.35 -37.92 -49.89
N ALA A 23 23.10 -37.89 -48.59
CA ALA A 23 23.16 -39.07 -47.72
C ALA A 23 22.24 -38.89 -46.51
N SER A 24 21.24 -39.76 -46.46
CA SER A 24 20.24 -39.97 -45.42
C SER A 24 20.84 -40.34 -44.05
N GLY A 25 20.30 -39.78 -42.96
CA GLY A 25 20.60 -40.28 -41.62
C GLY A 25 19.91 -39.51 -40.49
N VAL A 26 18.73 -40.01 -40.09
CA VAL A 26 18.12 -39.99 -38.75
C VAL A 26 18.05 -38.65 -37.99
N ALA A 27 16.80 -38.23 -37.75
CA ALA A 27 16.41 -37.16 -36.84
C ALA A 27 17.07 -37.29 -35.45
N GLY A 28 17.90 -36.31 -35.12
CA GLY A 28 18.29 -35.98 -33.76
C GLY A 28 18.11 -34.48 -33.59
N THR A 29 17.04 -34.08 -32.90
CA THR A 29 16.84 -32.69 -32.48
C THR A 29 17.90 -32.34 -31.46
N THR A 30 19.03 -31.79 -31.90
CA THR A 30 19.93 -31.04 -31.02
C THR A 30 19.24 -29.71 -30.75
N GLN A 31 18.52 -29.66 -29.63
CA GLN A 31 18.27 -28.43 -28.91
C GLN A 31 19.62 -27.75 -28.77
N ALA A 32 19.83 -26.66 -29.51
CA ALA A 32 20.84 -25.70 -29.14
C ALA A 32 20.39 -25.20 -27.76
N ALA A 33 21.06 -25.70 -26.72
CA ALA A 33 21.04 -25.06 -25.43
C ALA A 33 21.55 -23.64 -25.66
N ALA A 34 20.61 -22.71 -25.88
CA ALA A 34 20.78 -21.38 -25.37
C ALA A 34 21.04 -21.62 -23.88
N ALA A 35 22.31 -21.49 -23.48
CA ALA A 35 22.61 -21.23 -22.10
C ALA A 35 21.78 -19.99 -21.77
N GLU A 36 20.68 -20.22 -21.05
CA GLU A 36 20.23 -19.21 -20.10
C GLU A 36 21.48 -18.88 -19.30
N GLU A 37 22.08 -17.72 -19.59
CA GLU A 37 22.74 -16.97 -18.55
C GLU A 37 21.66 -16.77 -17.48
N THR A 38 21.55 -17.74 -16.59
CA THR A 38 21.18 -17.48 -15.21
C THR A 38 22.22 -16.47 -14.76
N ASP A 39 21.91 -15.18 -14.92
CA ASP A 39 22.57 -14.13 -14.19
C ASP A 39 22.34 -14.48 -12.72
N SER A 40 23.29 -15.22 -12.13
CA SER A 40 23.31 -15.49 -10.71
C SER A 40 23.64 -14.15 -10.07
N ALA A 41 22.64 -13.28 -10.01
CA ALA A 41 22.73 -11.98 -9.38
C ALA A 41 23.08 -12.26 -7.92
N GLY A 42 24.37 -12.17 -7.62
CA GLY A 42 24.88 -12.42 -6.28
C GLY A 42 24.27 -11.45 -5.27
N ASP A 43 24.55 -11.70 -3.99
CA ASP A 43 24.17 -10.78 -2.92
C ASP A 43 24.79 -9.40 -3.19
N ARG A 44 23.96 -8.38 -3.39
CA ARG A 44 24.40 -7.02 -3.73
C ARG A 44 23.61 -6.01 -2.92
N VAL A 45 24.26 -4.93 -2.49
CA VAL A 45 23.67 -3.79 -1.81
C VAL A 45 23.91 -2.53 -2.63
N VAL A 46 22.92 -1.64 -2.69
CA VAL A 46 23.02 -0.29 -3.25
C VAL A 46 22.59 0.70 -2.19
N ILE A 47 23.51 1.56 -1.77
CA ILE A 47 23.24 2.67 -0.85
C ILE A 47 22.84 3.90 -1.66
N HIS A 48 21.71 4.51 -1.29
CA HIS A 48 21.26 5.73 -1.94
C HIS A 48 22.13 6.94 -1.53
N PRO A 49 22.30 7.93 -2.42
CA PRO A 49 22.90 9.21 -2.06
C PRO A 49 22.12 9.90 -0.94
N THR A 50 22.78 10.84 -0.25
CA THR A 50 22.13 11.58 0.83
C THR A 50 20.97 12.42 0.32
N LEU A 51 19.84 12.42 1.01
CA LEU A 51 18.69 13.30 0.72
C LEU A 51 18.94 14.73 1.23
N PRO A 52 19.19 15.71 0.35
CA PRO A 52 19.40 17.10 0.78
C PRO A 52 18.13 17.71 1.37
N SER A 53 18.27 18.58 2.36
CA SER A 53 17.19 19.31 3.05
C SER A 53 16.17 18.46 3.81
N VAL A 54 16.23 17.13 3.72
CA VAL A 54 15.49 16.21 4.59
C VAL A 54 16.31 16.05 5.89
N PRO A 55 15.79 16.44 7.06
CA PRO A 55 16.52 16.30 8.32
C PRO A 55 16.87 14.84 8.59
N VAL A 56 18.03 14.59 9.20
CA VAL A 56 18.40 13.27 9.70
C VAL A 56 17.80 13.03 11.08
N ASN A 57 17.59 11.77 11.44
CA ASN A 57 17.28 11.36 12.81
C ASN A 57 18.40 10.46 13.34
N ASN A 58 18.98 10.84 14.48
CA ASN A 58 20.14 10.15 15.06
C ASN A 58 19.76 9.10 16.10
N ALA A 59 18.48 8.80 16.29
CA ALA A 59 18.04 7.74 17.20
C ALA A 59 18.59 6.36 16.80
N PHE A 60 18.83 6.13 15.51
CA PHE A 60 19.34 4.86 14.99
C PHE A 60 20.59 5.05 14.13
N THR A 61 21.45 4.04 14.12
CA THR A 61 22.52 3.88 13.12
C THR A 61 22.34 2.55 12.42
N VAL A 62 22.24 2.61 11.09
CA VAL A 62 21.94 1.46 10.24
C VAL A 62 23.16 1.12 9.40
N LYS A 63 23.54 -0.16 9.38
CA LYS A 63 24.51 -0.72 8.45
C LYS A 63 23.92 -1.94 7.77
N VAL A 64 24.32 -2.15 6.53
CA VAL A 64 23.93 -3.32 5.73
C VAL A 64 25.14 -3.90 5.02
N ARG A 65 25.10 -5.18 4.68
CA ARG A 65 26.10 -5.80 3.80
C ARG A 65 25.50 -6.99 3.06
N PRO A 66 26.01 -7.34 1.87
CA PRO A 66 25.88 -8.69 1.33
C PRO A 66 26.42 -9.72 2.33
N LEU A 67 25.95 -10.96 2.29
CA LEU A 67 26.50 -12.02 3.15
C LEU A 67 28.03 -12.14 3.00
N GLY A 68 28.75 -12.02 4.11
CA GLY A 68 30.22 -12.06 4.13
C GLY A 68 30.91 -10.84 3.52
N GLY A 69 30.15 -9.82 3.11
CA GLY A 69 30.65 -8.56 2.55
C GLY A 69 31.14 -7.56 3.59
N SER A 70 31.40 -6.34 3.12
CA SER A 70 31.77 -5.20 3.98
C SER A 70 30.53 -4.42 4.41
N TRP A 71 30.52 -3.95 5.65
CA TRP A 71 29.44 -3.11 6.18
C TRP A 71 29.42 -1.73 5.55
N GLU A 72 28.27 -1.35 5.01
CA GLU A 72 27.99 -0.03 4.46
C GLU A 72 26.95 0.69 5.31
N ARG A 73 27.12 2.00 5.51
CA ARG A 73 26.19 2.80 6.33
C ARG A 73 25.03 3.29 5.49
N VAL A 74 23.81 3.13 6.00
CA VAL A 74 22.59 3.67 5.40
C VAL A 74 22.23 5.00 6.08
N GLY A 75 21.82 5.99 5.28
CA GLY A 75 21.29 7.26 5.81
C GLY A 75 19.98 7.06 6.56
N VAL A 76 19.80 7.78 7.68
CA VAL A 76 18.60 7.72 8.52
C VAL A 76 17.95 9.10 8.56
N TYR A 77 16.77 9.20 7.97
CA TYR A 77 16.01 10.43 7.76
C TYR A 77 14.84 10.54 8.73
N LEU A 78 14.45 11.79 9.01
CA LEU A 78 13.35 12.11 9.89
C LEU A 78 12.03 12.03 9.13
N ALA A 79 11.18 11.09 9.56
CA ALA A 79 9.74 11.14 9.31
C ALA A 79 9.03 11.77 10.51
N LYS A 80 7.91 12.41 10.26
CA LYS A 80 6.99 12.89 11.30
C LYS A 80 5.74 12.03 11.31
N LEU A 81 5.18 11.86 12.49
CA LEU A 81 4.01 11.02 12.76
C LEU A 81 3.03 11.78 13.64
N ALA A 82 1.74 11.45 13.57
CA ALA A 82 0.72 12.11 14.39
C ALA A 82 0.58 11.48 15.78
N LEU A 83 0.49 12.35 16.79
CA LEU A 83 -0.02 11.98 18.11
C LEU A 83 -1.20 12.89 18.43
N ILE A 84 -2.40 12.33 18.28
CA ILE A 84 -3.64 13.02 18.64
C ILE A 84 -3.93 12.81 20.11
N ASP A 85 -4.11 13.90 20.84
CA ASP A 85 -4.70 13.89 22.17
C ASP A 85 -6.23 13.76 22.04
N ALA A 86 -6.78 12.61 22.45
CA ALA A 86 -8.20 12.30 22.26
C ALA A 86 -9.15 13.17 23.13
N THR A 87 -8.63 13.88 24.13
CA THR A 87 -9.44 14.75 25.00
C THR A 87 -9.50 16.18 24.45
N THR A 88 -8.39 16.68 23.91
CA THR A 88 -8.28 18.07 23.43
C THR A 88 -8.43 18.18 21.90
N GLY A 89 -8.28 17.08 21.17
CA GLY A 89 -8.19 17.07 19.70
C GLY A 89 -6.87 17.63 19.16
N SER A 90 -5.89 17.95 20.03
CA SER A 90 -4.62 18.52 19.59
C SER A 90 -3.77 17.47 18.87
N ASN A 91 -3.15 17.87 17.76
CA ASN A 91 -2.21 17.04 17.00
C ASN A 91 -0.78 17.50 17.29
N ARG A 92 0.05 16.58 17.80
CA ARG A 92 1.48 16.82 18.04
C ARG A 92 2.31 15.91 17.14
N ALA A 93 3.15 16.51 16.31
CA ALA A 93 4.10 15.77 15.51
C ALA A 93 5.12 15.06 16.41
N GLN A 94 5.32 13.76 16.18
CA GLN A 94 6.38 12.95 16.76
C GLN A 94 7.42 12.64 15.71
N ASN A 95 8.70 12.57 16.09
CA ASN A 95 9.77 12.19 15.17
C ASN A 95 9.91 10.68 15.11
N SER A 96 10.25 10.17 13.92
CA SER A 96 10.62 8.79 13.67
C SER A 96 11.80 8.70 12.72
N SER A 97 12.27 7.49 12.46
CA SER A 97 13.43 7.23 11.61
C SER A 97 13.05 6.43 10.37
N VAL A 98 13.54 6.83 9.21
CA VAL A 98 13.37 6.14 7.93
C VAL A 98 14.74 5.91 7.29
N ALA A 99 15.05 4.69 6.90
CA ALA A 99 16.25 4.34 6.15
C ALA A 99 15.86 3.56 4.90
N MET A 100 16.51 3.85 3.78
CA MET A 100 16.20 3.27 2.47
C MET A 100 17.48 2.76 1.80
N PHE A 101 17.41 1.58 1.21
CA PHE A 101 18.48 0.98 0.42
C PHE A 101 17.90 -0.09 -0.51
N ASP A 102 18.68 -0.51 -1.50
CA ASP A 102 18.24 -1.55 -2.43
C ASP A 102 19.18 -2.76 -2.36
N PHE A 103 18.65 -3.95 -2.61
CA PHE A 103 19.48 -5.15 -2.65
C PHE A 103 18.89 -6.28 -3.51
N SER A 104 19.74 -7.25 -3.83
CA SER A 104 19.37 -8.55 -4.38
C SER A 104 19.99 -9.65 -3.52
N GLY A 105 19.40 -10.85 -3.52
CA GLY A 105 19.87 -11.99 -2.72
C GLY A 105 19.60 -11.79 -1.23
N THR A 106 20.55 -12.18 -0.38
CA THR A 106 20.45 -12.04 1.08
C THR A 106 21.42 -10.98 1.61
N VAL A 107 20.95 -10.18 2.57
CA VAL A 107 21.77 -9.17 3.25
C VAL A 107 21.70 -9.33 4.77
N GLU A 108 22.79 -8.98 5.44
CA GLU A 108 22.81 -8.75 6.87
C GLU A 108 22.53 -7.27 7.17
N VAL A 109 21.77 -7.03 8.22
CA VAL A 109 21.39 -5.70 8.70
C VAL A 109 21.83 -5.57 10.15
N GLU A 110 22.49 -4.44 10.46
CA GLU A 110 22.79 -4.01 11.82
C GLU A 110 22.08 -2.69 12.11
N VAL A 111 21.30 -2.66 13.19
CA VAL A 111 20.60 -1.47 13.66
C VAL A 111 21.02 -1.19 15.10
N THR A 112 21.73 -0.09 15.33
CA THR A 112 22.11 0.36 16.67
C THR A 112 21.15 1.44 17.16
N TYR A 113 20.53 1.24 18.32
CA TYR A 113 19.76 2.27 19.01
C TYR A 113 20.70 3.16 19.82
N ASN A 114 20.87 4.40 19.36
CA ASN A 114 21.87 5.33 19.89
C ASN A 114 21.52 5.91 21.27
N PRO A 115 20.25 6.13 21.65
CA PRO A 115 19.91 6.63 22.98
C PRO A 115 20.33 5.70 24.14
N GLY A 116 20.54 4.40 23.91
CA GLY A 116 21.08 3.51 24.93
C GLY A 116 20.59 2.06 24.81
N ALA A 117 20.66 1.34 25.93
CA ALA A 117 20.14 -0.02 26.03
C ALA A 117 18.60 -0.04 25.93
N PHE A 118 18.07 -1.18 25.53
CA PHE A 118 16.64 -1.51 25.47
C PHE A 118 16.43 -2.92 26.04
N GLU A 119 15.22 -3.25 26.45
CA GLU A 119 14.88 -4.56 27.05
C GLU A 119 14.33 -5.54 26.02
N LYS A 120 13.61 -5.02 25.03
CA LYS A 120 12.98 -5.83 23.98
C LYS A 120 13.13 -5.17 22.61
N VAL A 121 13.15 -6.00 21.58
CA VAL A 121 13.12 -5.58 20.18
C VAL A 121 12.15 -6.44 19.40
N ARG A 122 11.44 -5.82 18.46
CA ARG A 122 10.52 -6.47 17.53
C ARG A 122 10.83 -6.01 16.10
N ILE A 123 10.89 -6.95 15.16
CA ILE A 123 11.01 -6.68 13.73
C ILE A 123 9.65 -6.96 13.10
N ARG A 124 8.98 -5.91 12.63
CA ARG A 124 7.58 -5.97 12.16
C ARG A 124 7.52 -5.80 10.64
N PRO A 125 6.54 -6.38 9.93
CA PRO A 125 5.45 -7.22 10.44
C PRO A 125 5.91 -8.54 11.06
N ASP A 126 5.23 -8.98 12.11
CA ASP A 126 5.51 -10.25 12.81
C ASP A 126 5.35 -11.47 11.90
N SER A 127 4.50 -11.36 10.88
CA SER A 127 4.28 -12.37 9.86
C SER A 127 5.55 -12.77 9.13
N TYR A 128 6.58 -11.92 9.11
CA TYR A 128 7.87 -12.25 8.51
C TYR A 128 8.73 -13.19 9.36
N GLY A 129 8.39 -13.38 10.64
CA GLY A 129 9.08 -14.31 11.53
C GLY A 129 10.57 -13.99 11.76
N ILE A 130 10.99 -12.73 11.54
CA ILE A 130 12.39 -12.32 11.66
C ILE A 130 12.77 -12.26 13.14
N LYS A 131 13.69 -13.13 13.54
CA LYS A 131 14.25 -13.16 14.90
C LYS A 131 15.64 -12.51 14.89
N PRO A 132 15.80 -11.33 15.51
CA PRO A 132 17.10 -10.70 15.55
C PRO A 132 18.00 -11.26 16.66
N GLU A 133 19.30 -11.18 16.44
CA GLU A 133 20.34 -11.26 17.46
C GLU A 133 20.49 -9.89 18.15
N VAL A 134 20.57 -9.87 19.48
CA VAL A 134 20.77 -8.65 20.26
C VAL A 134 22.20 -8.61 20.81
N LEU A 135 22.94 -7.58 20.41
CA LEU A 135 24.36 -7.34 20.70
C LEU A 135 24.51 -5.99 21.43
N GLY A 136 24.12 -5.95 22.71
CA GLY A 136 24.07 -4.71 23.48
C GLY A 136 22.95 -3.80 22.96
N SER A 137 23.27 -2.59 22.49
CA SER A 137 22.32 -1.67 21.85
C SER A 137 22.19 -1.89 20.34
N THR A 138 22.83 -2.91 19.79
CA THR A 138 22.76 -3.27 18.37
C THR A 138 21.91 -4.51 18.16
N VAL A 139 21.07 -4.47 17.14
CA VAL A 139 20.20 -5.55 16.68
C VAL A 139 20.73 -6.01 15.33
N ARG A 140 20.98 -7.31 15.16
CA ARG A 140 21.43 -7.90 13.89
C ARG A 140 20.43 -8.92 13.38
N PHE A 141 20.09 -8.86 12.10
CA PHE A 141 19.22 -9.84 11.44
C PHE A 141 19.53 -9.91 9.94
N THR A 142 18.91 -10.86 9.24
CA THR A 142 19.03 -11.02 7.79
C THR A 142 17.73 -10.73 7.08
N LEU A 143 17.81 -10.22 5.86
CA LEU A 143 16.70 -10.17 4.92
C LEU A 143 17.06 -11.02 3.69
N ASP A 144 16.24 -12.03 3.38
CA ASP A 144 16.43 -12.93 2.21
C ASP A 144 15.85 -12.38 0.89
N ARG A 145 15.14 -11.25 0.97
CA ARG A 145 14.53 -10.54 -0.16
C ARG A 145 14.15 -9.12 0.26
N PRO A 146 14.11 -8.17 -0.68
CA PRO A 146 13.63 -6.83 -0.43
C PRO A 146 12.22 -6.82 0.17
N ARG A 147 12.07 -6.09 1.28
CA ARG A 147 10.83 -5.90 2.01
C ARG A 147 10.96 -4.73 2.97
N ASN A 148 9.83 -4.14 3.35
CA ASN A 148 9.78 -3.06 4.34
C ASN A 148 9.65 -3.68 5.74
N VAL A 149 10.47 -3.24 6.70
CA VAL A 149 10.37 -3.68 8.11
C VAL A 149 10.41 -2.49 9.06
N VAL A 150 9.78 -2.65 10.23
CA VAL A 150 9.92 -1.72 11.35
C VAL A 150 10.74 -2.38 12.45
N VAL A 151 11.85 -1.74 12.84
CA VAL A 151 12.62 -2.09 14.03
C VAL A 151 12.09 -1.25 15.19
N GLN A 152 11.34 -1.91 16.07
CA GLN A 152 10.77 -1.31 17.26
C GLN A 152 11.56 -1.78 18.48
N VAL A 153 12.16 -0.83 19.21
CA VAL A 153 12.78 -1.08 20.50
C VAL A 153 11.79 -0.73 21.61
N ASP A 154 11.76 -1.55 22.66
CA ASP A 154 10.80 -1.45 23.76
C ASP A 154 9.34 -1.32 23.24
N ASP A 155 8.52 -0.51 23.91
CA ASP A 155 7.18 -0.13 23.45
C ASP A 155 7.20 1.19 22.66
N LYS A 156 8.35 1.59 22.11
CA LYS A 156 8.50 2.89 21.41
C LYS A 156 7.96 2.78 19.99
N ILE A 157 6.72 3.19 19.83
CA ILE A 157 6.03 3.19 18.53
C ILE A 157 6.36 4.40 17.64
N PHE A 158 6.79 5.52 18.22
CA PHE A 158 7.15 6.74 17.47
C PHE A 158 8.65 6.79 17.20
N ASP A 159 9.47 6.58 18.23
CA ASP A 159 10.93 6.46 18.14
C ASP A 159 11.34 5.04 17.69
N CYS A 160 10.87 4.64 16.51
CA CYS A 160 11.23 3.40 15.84
C CYS A 160 11.93 3.68 14.49
N LEU A 161 12.49 2.63 13.89
CA LEU A 161 13.11 2.71 12.56
C LEU A 161 12.25 1.98 11.53
N HIS A 162 11.88 2.69 10.48
CA HIS A 162 11.30 2.13 9.26
C HIS A 162 12.44 1.87 8.28
N LEU A 163 12.79 0.60 8.09
CA LEU A 163 13.82 0.17 7.15
C LEU A 163 13.13 -0.33 5.87
N LEU A 164 13.27 0.45 4.80
CA LEU A 164 12.53 0.28 3.56
C LEU A 164 13.48 -0.23 2.48
N ALA A 165 13.44 -1.52 2.19
CA ALA A 165 14.35 -2.14 1.25
C ALA A 165 13.68 -2.41 -0.10
N ASN A 166 14.33 -2.01 -1.20
CA ASN A 166 13.84 -2.26 -2.56
C ASN A 166 14.61 -3.35 -3.29
N PRO A 167 13.99 -3.98 -4.31
CA PRO A 167 14.79 -4.57 -5.37
C PRO A 167 15.61 -3.48 -6.08
N ILE A 168 16.81 -3.87 -6.51
CA ILE A 168 17.67 -3.04 -7.35
C ILE A 168 16.89 -2.64 -8.60
N GLU A 169 16.84 -1.34 -8.89
CA GLU A 169 16.14 -0.81 -10.06
C GLU A 169 16.66 -1.44 -11.36
N GLN A 170 15.71 -1.81 -12.22
CA GLN A 170 15.94 -2.27 -13.59
C GLN A 170 15.42 -1.21 -14.55
N ASP A 171 15.99 -1.14 -15.77
CA ASP A 171 15.53 -0.25 -16.84
C ASP A 171 15.41 1.24 -16.42
N VAL A 172 16.40 1.72 -15.67
CA VAL A 172 16.45 3.09 -15.15
C VAL A 172 16.47 4.12 -16.31
N PRO A 173 15.50 5.06 -16.37
CA PRO A 173 15.51 6.13 -17.37
C PRO A 173 16.75 7.01 -17.26
N ALA A 174 17.33 7.39 -18.41
CA ALA A 174 18.47 8.29 -18.46
C ALA A 174 18.04 9.75 -18.51
N GLU A 175 18.89 10.64 -17.99
CA GLU A 175 18.71 12.07 -18.18
C GLU A 175 18.80 12.42 -19.67
N GLY A 176 17.79 13.14 -20.18
CA GLY A 176 17.69 13.51 -21.59
C GLY A 176 16.93 12.51 -22.47
N ASP A 177 16.46 11.38 -21.92
CA ASP A 177 15.56 10.48 -22.62
C ASP A 177 14.27 11.20 -23.06
N LYS A 178 13.74 10.79 -24.22
CA LYS A 178 12.51 11.38 -24.75
C LYS A 178 11.35 11.10 -23.80
N ASN A 179 10.56 12.14 -23.55
CA ASN A 179 9.40 12.10 -22.65
C ASN A 179 9.75 11.70 -21.21
N VAL A 180 10.99 11.94 -20.77
CA VAL A 180 11.41 11.73 -19.38
C VAL A 180 11.63 13.07 -18.69
N MET A 181 10.91 13.30 -17.60
CA MET A 181 11.19 14.37 -16.65
C MET A 181 12.12 13.80 -15.56
N TYR A 182 13.41 14.01 -15.73
CA TYR A 182 14.44 13.43 -14.87
C TYR A 182 14.77 14.35 -13.68
N PHE A 183 14.67 13.83 -12.47
CA PHE A 183 15.12 14.48 -11.24
C PHE A 183 16.26 13.66 -10.64
N GLY A 184 17.50 14.14 -10.83
CA GLY A 184 18.71 13.52 -10.27
C GLY A 184 18.91 13.78 -8.77
N PRO A 185 19.97 13.22 -8.16
CA PRO A 185 20.32 13.50 -6.76
C PRO A 185 20.42 15.01 -6.49
N GLY A 186 19.70 15.52 -5.49
CA GLY A 186 19.57 16.96 -5.29
C GLY A 186 18.23 17.37 -4.70
N PHE A 187 18.12 18.65 -4.32
CA PHE A 187 16.87 19.24 -3.86
C PHE A 187 16.25 20.05 -5.00
N HIS A 188 15.01 19.72 -5.37
CA HIS A 188 14.31 20.28 -6.52
C HIS A 188 12.99 20.91 -6.08
N THR A 189 12.70 22.09 -6.61
CA THR A 189 11.42 22.78 -6.38
C THR A 189 10.93 23.34 -7.71
N PRO A 190 9.94 22.68 -8.33
CA PRO A 190 9.27 23.21 -9.51
C PRO A 190 8.69 24.61 -9.26
N PRO A 191 8.54 25.44 -10.31
CA PRO A 191 7.89 26.74 -10.19
C PRO A 191 6.53 26.63 -9.47
N ASN A 192 6.27 27.56 -8.56
CA ASN A 192 5.05 27.59 -7.73
C ASN A 192 4.84 26.37 -6.79
N GLY A 193 5.80 25.44 -6.71
CA GLY A 193 5.68 24.23 -5.88
C GLY A 193 4.72 23.17 -6.45
N GLU A 194 4.48 23.21 -7.76
CA GLU A 194 3.59 22.30 -8.48
C GLU A 194 4.33 21.64 -9.65
N LEU A 195 4.24 20.32 -9.76
CA LEU A 195 4.77 19.54 -10.87
C LEU A 195 3.62 19.02 -11.72
N LYS A 196 3.37 19.65 -12.86
CA LYS A 196 2.38 19.17 -13.82
C LYS A 196 2.97 18.09 -14.71
N VAL A 197 2.33 16.92 -14.74
CA VAL A 197 2.75 15.78 -15.56
C VAL A 197 1.86 15.73 -16.81
N PRO A 198 2.41 15.79 -18.03
CA PRO A 198 1.63 15.61 -19.26
C PRO A 198 1.51 14.13 -19.66
N SER A 199 0.61 13.81 -20.60
CA SER A 199 0.47 12.46 -21.16
C SER A 199 1.78 11.93 -21.75
N ASN A 200 1.89 10.60 -21.84
CA ASN A 200 3.02 9.88 -22.44
C ASN A 200 4.38 10.21 -21.79
N THR A 201 4.38 10.59 -20.51
CA THR A 201 5.57 11.10 -19.81
C THR A 201 5.95 10.23 -18.62
N THR A 202 7.24 9.99 -18.45
CA THR A 202 7.81 9.38 -17.25
C THR A 202 8.49 10.45 -16.41
N VAL A 203 7.96 10.71 -15.22
CA VAL A 203 8.67 11.42 -14.16
C VAL A 203 9.54 10.42 -13.42
N TYR A 204 10.85 10.59 -13.48
CA TYR A 204 11.80 9.71 -12.79
C TYR A 204 12.49 10.46 -11.65
N LEU A 205 12.30 9.98 -10.42
CA LEU A 205 12.95 10.48 -9.22
C LEU A 205 14.11 9.55 -8.85
N ALA A 206 15.33 9.90 -9.24
CA ALA A 206 16.50 9.08 -8.99
C ALA A 206 16.76 8.89 -7.47
N PRO A 207 17.46 7.81 -7.05
CA PRO A 207 17.96 7.70 -5.69
C PRO A 207 18.71 8.97 -5.26
N GLY A 208 18.37 9.53 -4.11
CA GLY A 208 18.97 10.80 -3.63
C GLY A 208 18.26 12.08 -4.11
N ALA A 209 17.28 11.98 -4.99
CA ALA A 209 16.46 13.12 -5.40
C ALA A 209 15.42 13.45 -4.33
N VAL A 210 15.27 14.73 -4.03
CA VAL A 210 14.23 15.27 -3.14
C VAL A 210 13.46 16.32 -3.92
N VAL A 211 12.19 16.06 -4.20
CA VAL A 211 11.31 16.99 -4.91
C VAL A 211 10.29 17.55 -3.93
N GLN A 212 10.35 18.85 -3.70
CA GLN A 212 9.34 19.57 -2.93
C GLN A 212 8.27 20.11 -3.90
N ALA A 213 7.25 19.30 -4.15
CA ALA A 213 6.15 19.67 -5.04
C ALA A 213 4.85 18.93 -4.69
N PHE A 214 3.72 19.55 -5.03
CA PHE A 214 2.49 18.82 -5.31
C PHE A 214 2.56 18.31 -6.75
N VAL A 215 2.41 17.00 -6.95
CA VAL A 215 2.42 16.38 -8.29
C VAL A 215 0.99 16.34 -8.82
N ASP A 216 0.76 17.10 -9.88
CA ASP A 216 -0.55 17.30 -10.50
C ASP A 216 -0.65 16.51 -11.81
N ILE A 217 -1.44 15.44 -11.80
CA ILE A 217 -1.63 14.52 -12.92
C ILE A 217 -3.12 14.54 -13.28
N GLN A 218 -3.52 15.40 -14.21
CA GLN A 218 -4.94 15.58 -14.54
C GLN A 218 -5.20 15.51 -16.04
N GLY A 219 -6.19 14.71 -16.44
CA GLY A 219 -6.59 14.60 -17.85
C GLY A 219 -5.51 13.95 -18.72
N VAL A 220 -4.72 13.03 -18.17
CA VAL A 220 -3.57 12.45 -18.87
C VAL A 220 -3.71 10.95 -19.09
N GLU A 221 -2.94 10.47 -20.06
CA GLU A 221 -2.83 9.06 -20.38
C GLU A 221 -1.38 8.60 -20.42
N ASN A 222 -1.14 7.30 -20.18
CA ASN A 222 0.14 6.62 -20.42
C ASN A 222 1.34 7.27 -19.72
N SER A 223 1.17 7.65 -18.45
CA SER A 223 2.17 8.43 -17.71
C SER A 223 2.63 7.73 -16.44
N ARG A 224 3.83 8.02 -15.99
CA ARG A 224 4.46 7.29 -14.88
C ARG A 224 5.17 8.25 -13.94
N VAL A 225 5.12 7.99 -12.63
CA VAL A 225 5.97 8.63 -11.62
C VAL A 225 6.71 7.51 -10.89
N ILE A 226 7.99 7.36 -11.19
CA ILE A 226 8.78 6.20 -10.76
C ILE A 226 10.12 6.59 -10.16
N GLY A 227 10.75 5.70 -9.40
CA GLY A 227 12.13 5.84 -8.95
C GLY A 227 12.33 5.47 -7.48
N ARG A 228 13.40 5.99 -6.87
CA ARG A 228 13.73 5.86 -5.42
C ARG A 228 13.89 7.20 -4.73
N GLY A 229 13.53 8.29 -5.40
CA GLY A 229 13.54 9.62 -4.83
C GLY A 229 12.37 9.89 -3.89
N VAL A 230 12.40 11.07 -3.29
CA VAL A 230 11.46 11.48 -2.24
C VAL A 230 10.64 12.68 -2.66
N LEU A 231 9.32 12.58 -2.57
CA LEU A 231 8.42 13.74 -2.50
C LEU A 231 8.40 14.23 -1.05
N TYR A 232 8.81 15.48 -0.82
CA TYR A 232 9.05 15.98 0.53
C TYR A 232 8.28 17.25 0.84
N ASN A 233 7.57 17.27 1.97
CA ASN A 233 6.96 18.47 2.54
C ASN A 233 6.08 19.24 1.53
N SER A 234 5.28 18.48 0.77
CA SER A 234 4.39 19.00 -0.27
C SER A 234 3.26 19.83 0.33
N LYS A 235 3.03 21.03 -0.22
CA LYS A 235 2.20 22.07 0.39
C LYS A 235 0.70 21.77 0.38
N TRP A 236 0.20 20.97 -0.56
CA TRP A 236 -1.24 20.78 -0.81
C TRP A 236 -1.67 19.32 -0.76
N GLY A 237 -0.89 18.46 -0.10
CA GLY A 237 -0.87 17.03 -0.37
C GLY A 237 0.28 16.69 -1.32
N ALA A 238 0.58 15.41 -1.52
CA ALA A 238 1.72 15.02 -2.36
C ALA A 238 1.36 14.80 -3.83
N MET A 239 0.21 14.18 -4.13
CA MET A 239 -0.15 13.83 -5.51
C MET A 239 -1.67 13.78 -5.75
N LEU A 240 -2.11 14.34 -6.88
CA LEU A 240 -3.45 14.17 -7.44
C LEU A 240 -3.37 13.47 -8.79
N ILE A 241 -4.17 12.43 -8.97
CA ILE A 241 -4.41 11.72 -10.22
C ILE A 241 -5.89 11.85 -10.54
N ARG A 242 -6.27 12.64 -11.53
CA ARG A 242 -7.70 12.90 -11.84
C ARG A 242 -8.00 12.78 -13.32
N LYS A 243 -9.09 12.09 -13.69
CA LYS A 243 -9.51 11.93 -15.09
C LYS A 243 -8.39 11.36 -15.96
N CYS A 244 -7.70 10.34 -15.44
CA CYS A 244 -6.53 9.75 -16.08
C CYS A 244 -6.80 8.31 -16.52
N GLU A 245 -6.01 7.86 -17.50
CA GLU A 245 -5.99 6.46 -17.95
C GLU A 245 -4.55 5.93 -18.03
N ASN A 246 -4.31 4.71 -17.55
CA ASN A 246 -2.99 4.07 -17.64
C ASN A 246 -1.87 4.90 -16.98
N VAL A 247 -1.98 5.10 -15.67
CA VAL A 247 -0.97 5.80 -14.85
C VAL A 247 -0.31 4.85 -13.87
N THR A 248 1.01 4.88 -13.81
CA THR A 248 1.80 4.08 -12.87
C THR A 248 2.58 4.94 -11.89
N ILE A 249 2.44 4.68 -10.60
CA ILE A 249 3.29 5.21 -9.53
C ILE A 249 4.12 4.03 -9.00
N ASP A 250 5.45 4.11 -9.00
CA ASP A 250 6.31 2.99 -8.57
C ASP A 250 7.55 3.41 -7.79
N GLY A 251 7.67 2.93 -6.54
CA GLY A 251 8.91 2.98 -5.75
C GLY A 251 9.21 4.30 -5.05
N VAL A 252 8.48 5.37 -5.38
CA VAL A 252 8.68 6.69 -4.76
C VAL A 252 8.32 6.68 -3.27
N THR A 253 9.00 7.53 -2.50
CA THR A 253 8.70 7.73 -1.08
C THR A 253 8.13 9.13 -0.84
N ILE A 254 7.07 9.23 -0.06
CA ILE A 254 6.42 10.49 0.30
C ILE A 254 6.66 10.73 1.80
N LEU A 255 7.28 11.86 2.12
CA LEU A 255 7.60 12.25 3.49
C LEU A 255 6.97 13.60 3.86
N ASN A 256 6.16 13.57 4.91
CA ASN A 256 5.63 14.74 5.61
C ASN A 256 4.82 15.72 4.72
N PRO A 257 3.89 15.26 3.85
CA PRO A 257 3.03 16.19 3.14
C PRO A 257 2.11 16.94 4.12
N ARG A 258 1.55 18.07 3.67
CA ARG A 258 0.59 18.84 4.48
C ARG A 258 -0.73 18.11 4.70
N TYR A 259 -1.19 17.34 3.72
CA TYR A 259 -2.47 16.62 3.74
C TYR A 259 -2.24 15.19 3.22
N GLU A 260 -3.10 14.68 2.34
CA GLU A 260 -3.03 13.34 1.80
C GLU A 260 -1.75 13.07 1.00
N ASN A 261 -1.36 11.80 0.93
CA ASN A 261 -0.25 11.37 0.09
C ASN A 261 -0.70 11.22 -1.37
N ILE A 262 -1.72 10.42 -1.66
CA ILE A 262 -2.25 10.27 -3.02
C ILE A 262 -3.78 10.34 -3.01
N ARG A 263 -4.33 11.20 -3.88
CA ARG A 263 -5.74 11.19 -4.26
C ARG A 263 -5.89 10.76 -5.71
N VAL A 264 -6.68 9.72 -5.96
CA VAL A 264 -7.10 9.29 -7.29
C VAL A 264 -8.59 9.56 -7.45
N ALA A 265 -8.99 10.21 -8.53
CA ALA A 265 -10.39 10.54 -8.81
C ALA A 265 -10.73 10.31 -10.28
N GLU A 266 -11.90 9.75 -10.57
CA GLU A 266 -12.44 9.64 -11.94
C GLU A 266 -11.45 9.01 -12.93
N SER A 267 -10.66 8.02 -12.50
CA SER A 267 -9.53 7.49 -13.28
C SER A 267 -9.62 5.98 -13.49
N GLN A 268 -9.00 5.49 -14.56
CA GLN A 268 -9.04 4.08 -14.94
C GLN A 268 -7.63 3.50 -15.17
N ASN A 269 -7.44 2.22 -14.85
CA ASN A 269 -6.20 1.50 -15.11
C ASN A 269 -5.00 2.16 -14.39
N ILE A 270 -5.06 2.21 -13.06
CA ILE A 270 -4.06 2.86 -12.22
C ILE A 270 -3.27 1.81 -11.45
N ASP A 271 -1.95 1.89 -11.50
CA ASP A 271 -1.03 1.03 -10.76
C ASP A 271 -0.26 1.86 -9.73
N ILE A 272 -0.38 1.55 -8.45
CA ILE A 272 0.41 2.16 -7.37
C ILE A 272 1.23 1.04 -6.72
N LYS A 273 2.54 1.05 -6.94
CA LYS A 273 3.45 -0.04 -6.59
C LYS A 273 4.57 0.47 -5.69
N ASN A 274 4.96 -0.32 -4.69
CA ASN A 274 6.12 -0.05 -3.83
C ASN A 274 6.15 1.38 -3.23
N LEU A 275 4.99 2.00 -3.03
CA LEU A 275 4.89 3.34 -2.45
C LEU A 275 5.22 3.26 -0.97
N ARG A 276 6.00 4.22 -0.45
CA ARG A 276 6.08 4.46 1.00
C ARG A 276 5.58 5.84 1.34
N ALA A 277 4.70 5.94 2.32
CA ALA A 277 4.03 7.19 2.67
C ALA A 277 4.01 7.42 4.18
N PHE A 278 4.39 8.64 4.59
CA PHE A 278 4.44 9.07 5.97
C PHE A 278 3.80 10.44 6.13
N SER A 279 2.73 10.52 6.91
CA SER A 279 2.00 11.77 7.18
C SER A 279 1.79 11.99 8.68
N HIS A 280 1.61 13.26 9.06
CA HIS A 280 1.47 13.64 10.47
C HIS A 280 0.45 14.75 10.72
N GLN A 281 -0.07 15.40 9.69
CA GLN A 281 -1.01 16.52 9.80
C GLN A 281 -2.45 16.00 9.69
N GLY A 282 -3.44 16.85 9.98
CA GLY A 282 -4.83 16.45 9.80
C GLY A 282 -5.13 16.17 8.32
N TRP A 283 -6.02 15.20 8.04
CA TRP A 283 -6.32 14.72 6.68
C TRP A 283 -5.09 14.19 5.96
N GLY A 284 -4.22 13.52 6.73
CA GLY A 284 -2.99 12.93 6.23
C GLY A 284 -3.21 11.52 5.72
N ASP A 285 -4.23 11.30 4.91
CA ASP A 285 -4.55 9.99 4.34
C ASP A 285 -3.39 9.43 3.50
N GLY A 286 -3.32 8.11 3.38
CA GLY A 286 -2.39 7.42 2.49
C GLY A 286 -2.88 7.53 1.05
N ILE A 287 -3.70 6.57 0.62
CA ILE A 287 -4.26 6.53 -0.73
C ILE A 287 -5.78 6.65 -0.64
N GLN A 288 -6.33 7.70 -1.23
CA GLN A 288 -7.77 7.90 -1.40
C GLN A 288 -8.17 7.61 -2.84
N LEU A 289 -9.18 6.77 -3.07
CA LEU A 289 -9.78 6.55 -4.38
C LEU A 289 -11.21 7.07 -4.41
N TYR A 290 -11.56 7.79 -5.47
CA TYR A 290 -12.90 8.30 -5.75
C TYR A 290 -13.29 7.95 -7.19
N CYS A 291 -14.50 7.42 -7.39
CA CYS A 291 -15.11 7.22 -8.71
C CYS A 291 -14.15 6.58 -9.75
N SER A 292 -13.39 5.57 -9.35
CA SER A 292 -12.27 5.04 -10.17
C SER A 292 -12.41 3.55 -10.43
N GLU A 293 -11.84 3.09 -11.54
CA GLU A 293 -12.00 1.71 -12.01
C GLU A 293 -10.66 1.06 -12.35
N ASN A 294 -10.51 -0.25 -12.06
CA ASN A 294 -9.32 -1.03 -12.37
C ASN A 294 -8.06 -0.41 -11.74
N VAL A 295 -8.03 -0.34 -10.40
CA VAL A 295 -6.89 0.19 -9.65
C VAL A 295 -6.21 -0.93 -8.87
N THR A 296 -4.90 -1.05 -9.01
CA THR A 296 -4.06 -1.98 -8.24
C THR A 296 -3.11 -1.22 -7.33
N ILE A 297 -3.15 -1.53 -6.03
CA ILE A 297 -2.24 -1.03 -5.00
C ILE A 297 -1.42 -2.23 -4.51
N ASP A 298 -0.10 -2.24 -4.73
CA ASP A 298 0.74 -3.42 -4.51
C ASP A 298 2.07 -3.09 -3.82
N GLY A 299 2.39 -3.77 -2.72
CA GLY A 299 3.69 -3.65 -2.07
C GLY A 299 3.90 -2.34 -1.29
N CYS A 300 2.82 -1.63 -0.94
CA CYS A 300 2.90 -0.31 -0.31
C CYS A 300 3.12 -0.40 1.21
N PHE A 301 3.87 0.55 1.77
CA PHE A 301 3.99 0.78 3.21
C PHE A 301 3.40 2.14 3.56
N LEU A 302 2.31 2.16 4.31
CA LEU A 302 1.58 3.40 4.63
C LEU A 302 1.55 3.58 6.15
N ARG A 303 2.16 4.67 6.63
CA ARG A 303 2.03 5.10 8.02
C ARG A 303 1.42 6.50 8.08
N THR A 304 0.15 6.55 8.46
CA THR A 304 -0.71 7.68 8.13
C THR A 304 -1.31 8.35 9.35
N SER A 305 -1.55 9.65 9.25
CA SER A 305 -2.24 10.45 10.27
C SER A 305 -3.73 10.64 10.00
N ASP A 306 -4.28 9.77 9.16
CA ASP A 306 -5.69 9.56 8.83
C ASP A 306 -5.75 8.20 8.10
N ASP A 307 -6.79 7.92 7.33
CA ASP A 307 -6.97 6.63 6.64
C ASP A 307 -5.76 6.18 5.81
N SER A 308 -5.28 4.95 5.97
CA SER A 308 -4.17 4.44 5.14
C SER A 308 -4.66 4.14 3.72
N ILE A 309 -5.73 3.36 3.57
CA ILE A 309 -6.42 3.12 2.30
C ILE A 309 -7.89 3.48 2.47
N ALA A 310 -8.37 4.45 1.69
CA ALA A 310 -9.75 4.90 1.73
C ALA A 310 -10.41 4.80 0.36
N LEU A 311 -11.50 4.02 0.29
CA LEU A 311 -12.28 3.85 -0.93
C LEU A 311 -13.61 4.59 -0.81
N TYR A 312 -13.79 5.58 -1.67
CA TYR A 312 -14.92 6.48 -1.74
C TYR A 312 -15.57 6.41 -3.13
N THR A 313 -16.75 7.01 -3.29
CA THR A 313 -17.35 7.33 -4.59
C THR A 313 -17.40 8.85 -4.74
N HIS A 314 -18.57 9.47 -4.83
CA HIS A 314 -18.72 10.90 -5.01
C HIS A 314 -18.25 11.74 -3.82
N ARG A 315 -17.45 12.76 -4.16
CA ARG A 315 -17.18 13.91 -3.30
C ARG A 315 -16.89 15.11 -4.19
N TRP A 316 -17.41 16.27 -3.80
CA TRP A 316 -17.22 17.52 -4.56
C TRP A 316 -17.75 17.40 -5.99
N ASP A 317 -16.86 17.50 -6.99
CA ASP A 317 -17.15 17.41 -8.41
C ASP A 317 -16.66 16.10 -9.04
N PHE A 318 -16.45 15.05 -8.24
CA PHE A 318 -16.13 13.69 -8.70
C PHE A 318 -17.41 12.87 -8.78
N TYR A 319 -17.61 12.12 -9.85
CA TYR A 319 -18.84 11.34 -10.07
C TYR A 319 -18.53 9.97 -10.64
N GLY A 320 -19.28 8.96 -10.19
CA GLY A 320 -19.21 7.59 -10.67
C GLY A 320 -18.93 6.58 -9.57
N ASP A 321 -19.12 5.31 -9.92
CA ASP A 321 -18.82 4.18 -9.05
C ASP A 321 -17.30 4.01 -8.84
N THR A 322 -16.92 3.32 -7.77
CA THR A 322 -15.56 2.81 -7.57
C THR A 322 -15.59 1.29 -7.69
N ARG A 323 -14.94 0.73 -8.70
CA ARG A 323 -15.05 -0.71 -9.01
C ARG A 323 -13.74 -1.36 -9.41
N ASN A 324 -13.63 -2.67 -9.19
CA ASN A 324 -12.48 -3.47 -9.60
C ASN A 324 -11.17 -2.97 -8.96
N ILE A 325 -11.13 -2.93 -7.64
CA ILE A 325 -9.98 -2.44 -6.87
C ILE A 325 -9.27 -3.62 -6.23
N THR A 326 -7.95 -3.71 -6.38
CA THR A 326 -7.12 -4.72 -5.72
C THR A 326 -6.06 -4.03 -4.88
N VAL A 327 -6.02 -4.34 -3.58
CA VAL A 327 -4.99 -3.91 -2.63
C VAL A 327 -4.26 -5.16 -2.15
N LYS A 328 -2.96 -5.26 -2.37
CA LYS A 328 -2.21 -6.45 -2.00
C LYS A 328 -0.78 -6.22 -1.55
N ASN A 329 -0.26 -7.18 -0.78
CA ASN A 329 1.13 -7.16 -0.28
C ASN A 329 1.48 -5.88 0.49
N CYS A 330 0.51 -5.27 1.18
CA CYS A 330 0.66 -3.97 1.83
C CYS A 330 0.91 -4.09 3.34
N THR A 331 1.58 -3.09 3.89
CA THR A 331 1.75 -2.92 5.34
C THR A 331 1.15 -1.57 5.74
N LEU A 332 0.20 -1.59 6.67
CA LEU A 332 -0.61 -0.43 7.05
C LEU A 332 -0.43 -0.11 8.53
N TRP A 333 -0.27 1.18 8.84
CA TRP A 333 -0.16 1.69 10.21
C TRP A 333 -0.90 3.02 10.29
N ALA A 334 -2.13 3.00 10.83
CA ALA A 334 -2.88 4.22 11.06
C ALA A 334 -2.54 4.80 12.44
N ASP A 335 -1.87 5.95 12.47
CA ASP A 335 -1.66 6.71 13.71
C ASP A 335 -2.95 7.43 14.18
N VAL A 336 -3.89 7.61 13.26
CA VAL A 336 -5.25 8.16 13.42
C VAL A 336 -6.17 7.49 12.39
N ALA A 337 -7.47 7.35 12.69
CA ALA A 337 -8.47 6.78 11.78
C ALA A 337 -8.17 5.32 11.41
N HIS A 338 -8.30 4.93 10.14
CA HIS A 338 -8.43 3.51 9.77
C HIS A 338 -7.26 3.03 8.89
N PRO A 339 -6.72 1.83 9.12
CA PRO A 339 -5.89 1.14 8.13
C PRO A 339 -6.64 0.93 6.82
N ILE A 340 -7.89 0.44 6.87
CA ILE A 340 -8.75 0.25 5.70
C ILE A 340 -10.11 0.88 5.97
N ASN A 341 -10.53 1.79 5.10
CA ASN A 341 -11.85 2.41 5.13
C ASN A 341 -12.56 2.27 3.77
N ILE A 342 -13.84 1.89 3.79
CA ILE A 342 -14.70 1.68 2.62
C ILE A 342 -16.03 2.40 2.85
N GLY A 343 -16.41 3.29 1.94
CA GLY A 343 -17.66 4.05 2.02
C GLY A 343 -17.41 5.47 2.54
N VAL A 344 -18.27 6.00 3.39
CA VAL A 344 -18.39 7.40 3.83
C VAL A 344 -18.97 8.29 2.75
N HIS A 345 -18.23 8.56 1.67
CA HIS A 345 -18.62 9.59 0.69
C HIS A 345 -19.28 8.97 -0.54
N GLY A 346 -20.44 9.51 -0.92
CA GLY A 346 -21.22 9.11 -2.10
C GLY A 346 -22.25 10.16 -2.55
N ASN A 347 -23.14 9.76 -3.45
CA ASN A 347 -24.10 10.65 -4.11
C ASN A 347 -25.55 10.25 -3.83
N SER A 348 -26.26 11.01 -3.01
CA SER A 348 -27.68 10.74 -2.72
C SER A 348 -28.61 10.98 -3.91
N ASP A 349 -28.28 11.92 -4.79
CA ASP A 349 -29.12 12.29 -5.93
C ASP A 349 -29.01 11.27 -7.07
N THR A 350 -27.81 10.70 -7.23
CA THR A 350 -27.53 9.62 -8.19
C THR A 350 -26.72 8.53 -7.49
N PRO A 351 -27.38 7.61 -6.76
CA PRO A 351 -26.72 6.61 -5.93
C PRO A 351 -25.68 5.75 -6.67
N GLU A 352 -24.47 5.74 -6.13
CA GLU A 352 -23.30 5.03 -6.66
C GLU A 352 -23.01 3.74 -5.87
N MET A 353 -22.01 3.01 -6.33
CA MET A 353 -21.58 1.74 -5.74
C MET A 353 -20.08 1.66 -5.55
N LEU A 354 -19.68 0.88 -4.54
CA LEU A 354 -18.34 0.33 -4.41
C LEU A 354 -18.43 -1.19 -4.61
N GLU A 355 -17.83 -1.71 -5.68
CA GLU A 355 -18.00 -3.12 -6.06
C GLU A 355 -16.74 -3.83 -6.55
N ASN A 356 -16.66 -5.14 -6.32
CA ASN A 356 -15.50 -5.98 -6.68
C ASN A 356 -14.19 -5.44 -6.09
N LEU A 357 -14.12 -5.44 -4.76
CA LEU A 357 -12.97 -4.97 -3.99
C LEU A 357 -12.21 -6.18 -3.43
N ARG A 358 -10.88 -6.19 -3.58
CA ARG A 358 -10.01 -7.29 -3.15
C ARG A 358 -8.89 -6.77 -2.28
N TYR A 359 -8.69 -7.40 -1.13
CA TYR A 359 -7.63 -7.11 -0.18
C TYR A 359 -6.88 -8.40 0.11
N GLU A 360 -5.61 -8.48 -0.25
CA GLU A 360 -4.86 -9.75 -0.27
C GLU A 360 -3.49 -9.59 0.38
N ASN A 361 -3.14 -10.45 1.34
CA ASN A 361 -1.82 -10.44 1.97
C ASN A 361 -1.45 -9.06 2.57
N ILE A 362 -2.19 -8.63 3.61
CA ILE A 362 -2.00 -7.32 4.26
C ILE A 362 -1.63 -7.49 5.73
N ASP A 363 -0.58 -6.78 6.15
CA ASP A 363 -0.21 -6.63 7.56
C ASP A 363 -0.70 -5.27 8.09
N ILE A 364 -1.60 -5.29 9.07
CA ILE A 364 -2.01 -4.11 9.83
C ILE A 364 -1.19 -4.08 11.12
N LEU A 365 -0.27 -3.15 11.20
CA LEU A 365 0.64 -3.01 12.33
C LEU A 365 -0.02 -2.27 13.49
N ASP A 366 -0.83 -1.27 13.21
CA ASP A 366 -1.45 -0.48 14.28
C ASP A 366 -2.70 0.21 13.77
N HIS A 367 -3.55 0.53 14.73
CA HIS A 367 -4.84 1.15 14.57
C HIS A 367 -5.11 2.02 15.80
N ARG A 368 -5.58 3.24 15.57
CA ARG A 368 -5.88 4.18 16.64
C ARG A 368 -6.99 5.14 16.27
N GLU A 369 -8.22 4.72 16.51
CA GLU A 369 -9.41 5.55 16.34
C GLU A 369 -10.20 5.64 17.66
N PRO A 370 -10.22 6.81 18.34
CA PRO A 370 -10.95 6.98 19.60
C PRO A 370 -12.45 7.21 19.44
N GLN A 371 -12.95 7.54 18.25
CA GLN A 371 -14.38 7.80 18.02
C GLN A 371 -15.14 6.48 17.83
N VAL A 372 -15.93 6.08 18.82
CA VAL A 372 -16.65 4.78 18.88
C VAL A 372 -17.35 4.39 17.58
N THR A 373 -17.98 5.33 16.89
CA THR A 373 -18.73 5.07 15.64
C THR A 373 -17.85 5.01 14.38
N TYR A 374 -16.53 4.97 14.53
CA TYR A 374 -15.53 4.96 13.45
C TYR A 374 -14.43 3.91 13.74
N GLN A 375 -14.48 3.10 14.79
CA GLN A 375 -13.24 2.47 15.29
C GLN A 375 -12.68 1.28 14.49
N GLY A 376 -12.94 1.07 13.21
CA GLY A 376 -12.50 -0.16 12.52
C GLY A 376 -11.03 -0.19 12.07
N ALA A 377 -10.29 -1.24 12.42
CA ALA A 377 -9.05 -1.58 11.70
C ALA A 377 -9.37 -1.94 10.24
N ILE A 378 -10.49 -2.66 10.04
CA ILE A 378 -11.20 -2.81 8.77
C ILE A 378 -12.56 -2.14 8.96
N ALA A 379 -12.75 -0.99 8.32
CA ALA A 379 -13.95 -0.17 8.43
C ALA A 379 -14.77 -0.16 7.13
N PHE A 380 -16.07 -0.39 7.28
CA PHE A 380 -17.10 -0.06 6.32
C PHE A 380 -18.03 0.95 6.98
N MET A 381 -18.07 2.16 6.45
CA MET A 381 -18.91 3.23 6.96
C MET A 381 -19.85 3.70 5.86
N VAL A 382 -20.86 2.91 5.52
CA VAL A 382 -21.59 3.10 4.27
C VAL A 382 -22.72 4.10 4.44
N GLY A 383 -22.50 5.33 3.99
CA GLY A 383 -23.45 6.44 3.92
C GLY A 383 -23.70 6.93 2.49
N ASP A 384 -24.43 8.04 2.35
CA ASP A 384 -24.67 8.76 1.09
C ASP A 384 -25.27 7.89 -0.04
N SER A 385 -26.23 7.02 0.31
CA SER A 385 -26.88 6.10 -0.63
C SER A 385 -25.92 5.16 -1.36
N ASN A 386 -24.66 5.04 -0.92
CA ASN A 386 -23.74 4.05 -1.47
C ASN A 386 -24.24 2.63 -1.19
N LEU A 387 -24.01 1.74 -2.15
CA LEU A 387 -24.08 0.30 -1.96
C LEU A 387 -22.66 -0.26 -2.02
N VAL A 388 -22.22 -0.97 -0.98
CA VAL A 388 -20.96 -1.71 -1.01
C VAL A 388 -21.26 -3.18 -1.24
N ARG A 389 -20.67 -3.79 -2.28
CA ARG A 389 -20.89 -5.20 -2.58
C ARG A 389 -19.69 -5.93 -3.17
N ASP A 390 -19.70 -7.25 -3.09
CA ASP A 390 -18.68 -8.11 -3.71
C ASP A 390 -17.26 -7.78 -3.19
N VAL A 391 -17.08 -7.84 -1.87
CA VAL A 391 -15.80 -7.51 -1.21
C VAL A 391 -15.12 -8.77 -0.69
N ARG A 392 -13.83 -8.92 -0.99
CA ARG A 392 -13.03 -10.07 -0.56
C ARG A 392 -11.79 -9.64 0.19
N PHE A 393 -11.57 -10.27 1.33
CA PHE A 393 -10.31 -10.22 2.07
C PHE A 393 -9.72 -11.63 2.08
N ASP A 394 -8.41 -11.74 1.82
CA ASP A 394 -7.66 -13.00 1.87
C ASP A 394 -6.30 -12.74 2.53
N ASP A 395 -5.98 -13.48 3.58
CA ASP A 395 -4.71 -13.39 4.32
C ASP A 395 -4.43 -11.99 4.89
N ILE A 396 -5.22 -11.60 5.89
CA ILE A 396 -5.08 -10.32 6.60
C ILE A 396 -4.59 -10.58 8.02
N ARG A 397 -3.52 -9.89 8.43
CA ARG A 397 -2.86 -10.12 9.72
C ARG A 397 -2.82 -8.81 10.49
N VAL A 398 -3.59 -8.75 11.55
CA VAL A 398 -3.71 -7.59 12.43
C VAL A 398 -2.92 -7.87 13.71
N GLU A 399 -1.89 -7.07 13.93
CA GLU A 399 -1.13 -7.09 15.18
C GLU A 399 -1.90 -6.37 16.31
N ASP A 400 -1.40 -6.45 17.54
CA ASP A 400 -1.97 -5.64 18.62
C ASP A 400 -1.82 -4.15 18.28
N PHE A 401 -2.91 -3.41 18.47
CA PHE A 401 -3.01 -1.99 18.12
C PHE A 401 -3.35 -1.15 19.35
N ARG A 402 -3.28 0.18 19.23
CA ARG A 402 -3.46 1.08 20.37
C ARG A 402 -4.91 1.27 20.82
N TRP A 403 -5.84 1.47 19.89
CA TRP A 403 -7.23 1.81 20.24
C TRP A 403 -8.17 1.57 19.06
N GLY A 404 -9.14 0.68 19.23
CA GLY A 404 -10.27 0.56 18.31
C GLY A 404 -10.82 -0.85 18.23
N GLN A 405 -11.56 -1.13 17.17
CA GLN A 405 -12.24 -2.38 16.87
C GLN A 405 -11.49 -3.13 15.76
N LEU A 406 -11.53 -4.46 15.78
CA LEU A 406 -10.99 -5.25 14.68
C LEU A 406 -11.83 -5.05 13.41
N ILE A 407 -13.15 -5.20 13.53
CA ILE A 407 -14.12 -5.01 12.45
C ILE A 407 -15.11 -3.93 12.84
N HIS A 408 -15.32 -2.97 11.94
CA HIS A 408 -16.39 -2.00 12.02
C HIS A 408 -17.16 -2.01 10.71
N MET A 409 -18.36 -2.56 10.69
CA MET A 409 -19.17 -2.68 9.48
C MET A 409 -20.55 -2.08 9.74
N ARG A 410 -20.80 -0.88 9.21
CA ARG A 410 -22.04 -0.16 9.46
C ARG A 410 -22.63 0.39 8.18
N VAL A 411 -23.90 0.10 7.97
CA VAL A 411 -24.75 0.98 7.16
C VAL A 411 -25.13 2.15 8.07
N GLU A 412 -24.81 3.37 7.67
CA GLU A 412 -24.99 4.53 8.52
C GLU A 412 -25.53 5.75 7.81
N TYR A 413 -26.12 6.63 8.61
CA TYR A 413 -26.35 8.02 8.27
C TYR A 413 -25.61 8.89 9.27
N ASN A 414 -24.46 9.41 8.86
CA ASN A 414 -23.65 10.30 9.66
C ASN A 414 -23.83 11.74 9.15
N PRO A 415 -24.71 12.56 9.74
CA PRO A 415 -25.05 13.88 9.21
C PRO A 415 -23.88 14.87 9.17
N LYS A 416 -22.72 14.54 9.77
CA LYS A 416 -21.49 15.32 9.63
C LYS A 416 -20.89 15.20 8.22
N TYR A 417 -21.00 14.03 7.61
CA TYR A 417 -20.35 13.71 6.34
C TYR A 417 -21.32 13.30 5.23
N ASN A 418 -22.52 12.86 5.61
CA ASN A 418 -23.53 12.29 4.73
C ASN A 418 -24.79 13.14 4.63
N THR A 419 -25.42 13.00 3.47
CA THR A 419 -26.70 13.57 3.05
C THR A 419 -27.83 12.55 3.12
N SER A 420 -27.52 11.25 3.09
CA SER A 420 -28.49 10.15 3.29
C SER A 420 -27.82 8.91 3.90
N ALA A 421 -28.63 7.92 4.30
CA ALA A 421 -28.14 6.61 4.71
C ALA A 421 -27.56 5.84 3.51
N GLY A 422 -26.58 4.97 3.76
CA GLY A 422 -26.15 3.99 2.75
C GLY A 422 -27.25 2.98 2.42
N ARG A 423 -27.22 2.42 1.22
CA ARG A 423 -28.20 1.43 0.75
C ARG A 423 -27.98 0.04 1.33
N GLY A 424 -26.74 -0.32 1.67
CA GLY A 424 -26.44 -1.64 2.22
C GLY A 424 -24.98 -2.05 2.10
N ILE A 425 -24.65 -3.17 2.76
CA ILE A 425 -23.39 -3.89 2.62
C ILE A 425 -23.72 -5.34 2.30
N GLU A 426 -23.23 -5.84 1.16
CA GLU A 426 -23.68 -7.14 0.63
C GLU A 426 -22.52 -8.00 0.12
N ASN A 427 -22.58 -9.32 0.30
CA ASN A 427 -21.60 -10.26 -0.26
C ASN A 427 -20.15 -9.92 0.12
N VAL A 428 -19.84 -10.03 1.41
CA VAL A 428 -18.49 -9.82 1.95
C VAL A 428 -17.91 -11.17 2.37
N TYR A 429 -16.78 -11.54 1.79
CA TYR A 429 -16.07 -12.78 2.10
C TYR A 429 -14.71 -12.45 2.73
N VAL A 430 -14.52 -12.82 3.99
CA VAL A 430 -13.29 -12.59 4.74
C VAL A 430 -12.62 -13.94 5.01
N LYS A 431 -11.55 -14.22 4.31
CA LYS A 431 -10.76 -15.44 4.46
C LYS A 431 -9.44 -15.14 5.16
N ASP A 432 -9.05 -16.01 6.09
CA ASP A 432 -7.73 -15.97 6.74
C ASP A 432 -7.42 -14.62 7.40
N LEU A 433 -8.41 -14.05 8.10
CA LEU A 433 -8.21 -12.89 8.97
C LEU A 433 -7.70 -13.34 10.33
N SER A 434 -6.55 -12.83 10.75
CA SER A 434 -5.99 -13.07 12.07
C SER A 434 -5.81 -11.78 12.87
N TYR A 435 -6.13 -11.81 14.16
CA TYR A 435 -5.81 -10.77 15.12
C TYR A 435 -5.02 -11.36 16.29
N ASN A 436 -3.84 -10.79 16.57
CA ASN A 436 -2.97 -11.19 17.67
C ASN A 436 -2.72 -9.98 18.59
N GLY A 437 -3.60 -9.79 19.56
CA GLY A 437 -3.57 -8.65 20.45
C GLY A 437 -4.60 -8.71 21.57
N LYS A 438 -4.64 -7.65 22.38
CA LYS A 438 -5.46 -7.56 23.59
C LYS A 438 -6.23 -6.24 23.73
N ASN A 439 -5.98 -5.25 22.86
CA ASN A 439 -6.58 -3.91 22.97
C ASN A 439 -7.78 -3.69 22.04
N ALA A 440 -8.24 -4.71 21.32
CA ALA A 440 -9.45 -4.59 20.51
C ALA A 440 -10.70 -4.40 21.40
N ASP A 441 -11.40 -3.29 21.16
CA ASP A 441 -12.75 -3.02 21.62
C ASP A 441 -13.78 -3.90 20.88
N LEU A 442 -15.03 -3.85 21.35
CA LEU A 442 -16.16 -4.57 20.80
C LEU A 442 -16.36 -4.24 19.30
N SER A 443 -16.14 -5.21 18.42
CA SER A 443 -16.39 -5.05 16.97
C SER A 443 -17.88 -4.84 16.67
N MET A 444 -18.20 -4.28 15.50
CA MET A 444 -19.59 -3.96 15.13
C MET A 444 -19.92 -4.45 13.73
N ILE A 445 -21.06 -5.11 13.57
CA ILE A 445 -21.73 -5.35 12.29
C ILE A 445 -23.18 -4.91 12.43
N VAL A 446 -23.57 -3.81 11.80
CA VAL A 446 -24.84 -3.13 12.07
C VAL A 446 -25.49 -2.64 10.78
N GLY A 447 -26.67 -3.16 10.47
CA GLY A 447 -27.59 -2.55 9.52
C GLY A 447 -28.41 -1.44 10.18
N LEU A 448 -29.00 -0.54 9.40
CA LEU A 448 -29.71 0.62 9.93
C LEU A 448 -31.20 0.33 10.20
N ASP A 449 -31.87 -0.33 9.26
CA ASP A 449 -33.28 -0.74 9.34
C ASP A 449 -33.56 -1.94 8.41
N ALA A 450 -34.84 -2.25 8.15
CA ALA A 450 -35.24 -3.40 7.33
C ALA A 450 -34.86 -3.26 5.84
N GLU A 451 -34.65 -2.05 5.36
CA GLU A 451 -34.31 -1.72 3.97
C GLU A 451 -32.79 -1.49 3.80
N HIS A 452 -32.10 -1.08 4.86
CA HIS A 452 -30.68 -0.71 4.86
C HIS A 452 -29.83 -1.75 5.64
N VAL A 453 -29.72 -2.94 5.07
CA VAL A 453 -29.18 -4.13 5.74
C VAL A 453 -27.69 -4.37 5.50
N VAL A 454 -27.09 -5.16 6.40
CA VAL A 454 -25.85 -5.89 6.11
C VAL A 454 -26.23 -7.33 5.82
N LYS A 455 -25.86 -7.88 4.65
CA LYS A 455 -26.21 -9.26 4.31
C LYS A 455 -25.10 -10.03 3.61
N ASP A 456 -25.13 -11.35 3.81
CA ASP A 456 -24.22 -12.29 3.16
C ASP A 456 -22.75 -12.01 3.48
N VAL A 457 -22.45 -11.93 4.78
CA VAL A 457 -21.09 -11.79 5.31
C VAL A 457 -20.59 -13.16 5.77
N THR A 458 -19.48 -13.63 5.23
CA THR A 458 -18.85 -14.89 5.63
C THR A 458 -17.43 -14.65 6.10
N PHE A 459 -17.12 -15.13 7.31
CA PHE A 459 -15.77 -15.28 7.81
C PHE A 459 -15.33 -16.73 7.65
N GLU A 460 -14.34 -16.99 6.82
CA GLU A 460 -13.62 -18.26 6.73
C GLU A 460 -12.30 -18.14 7.50
N ASN A 461 -12.09 -19.04 8.46
CA ASN A 461 -10.85 -19.13 9.22
C ASN A 461 -10.44 -17.82 9.94
N LEU A 462 -11.43 -17.12 10.51
CA LEU A 462 -11.16 -16.00 11.42
C LEU A 462 -10.44 -16.52 12.67
N ARG A 463 -9.26 -15.97 12.97
CA ARG A 463 -8.42 -16.34 14.12
C ARG A 463 -8.20 -15.17 15.06
N VAL A 464 -8.57 -15.33 16.33
CA VAL A 464 -8.25 -14.36 17.39
C VAL A 464 -7.38 -15.01 18.44
N ASN A 465 -6.16 -14.52 18.59
CA ASN A 465 -5.14 -15.05 19.51
C ASN A 465 -4.98 -16.58 19.38
N GLY A 466 -4.88 -17.06 18.14
CA GLY A 466 -4.72 -18.47 17.79
C GLY A 466 -6.01 -19.31 17.80
N ARG A 467 -7.12 -18.80 18.33
CA ARG A 467 -8.42 -19.50 18.33
C ARG A 467 -9.17 -19.24 17.03
N VAL A 468 -9.56 -20.31 16.34
CA VAL A 468 -10.50 -20.25 15.21
C VAL A 468 -11.91 -19.95 15.71
N ILE A 469 -12.59 -19.04 15.01
CA ILE A 469 -13.94 -18.59 15.31
C ILE A 469 -14.88 -19.17 14.25
N ALA A 470 -15.73 -20.09 14.68
CA ALA A 470 -16.65 -20.81 13.80
C ALA A 470 -18.00 -21.07 14.49
N ASP A 471 -19.05 -21.24 13.70
CA ASP A 471 -20.40 -21.54 14.19
C ASP A 471 -20.50 -22.95 14.80
N SER A 472 -19.74 -23.89 14.25
CA SER A 472 -19.78 -25.31 14.58
C SER A 472 -18.95 -25.72 15.79
N THR A 473 -17.93 -24.94 16.17
CA THR A 473 -16.94 -25.36 17.16
C THR A 473 -16.51 -24.24 18.10
N GLY A 474 -15.87 -24.64 19.20
CA GLY A 474 -15.17 -23.70 20.06
C GLY A 474 -16.06 -22.80 20.92
N LYS A 475 -17.35 -23.08 21.10
CA LYS A 475 -18.25 -22.28 21.96
C LYS A 475 -19.37 -23.10 22.62
N PRO A 476 -19.91 -22.69 23.78
CA PRO A 476 -21.14 -23.25 24.34
C PRO A 476 -22.34 -23.07 23.41
N ARG A 477 -23.37 -23.92 23.53
CA ARG A 477 -24.56 -23.89 22.66
C ARG A 477 -25.37 -22.59 22.71
N TRP A 478 -25.29 -21.84 23.81
CA TRP A 478 -26.02 -20.58 23.99
C TRP A 478 -25.19 -19.34 23.60
N TYR A 479 -23.96 -19.52 23.10
CA TYR A 479 -23.11 -18.43 22.58
C TYR A 479 -23.16 -18.40 21.05
N LEU A 480 -23.12 -17.19 20.50
CA LEU A 480 -22.90 -16.95 19.08
C LEU A 480 -21.40 -17.03 18.75
N ALA A 481 -21.04 -17.30 17.50
CA ALA A 481 -19.62 -17.27 17.09
C ALA A 481 -19.03 -15.86 17.26
N SER A 482 -19.82 -14.83 17.00
CA SER A 482 -19.49 -13.42 17.24
C SER A 482 -19.11 -13.10 18.69
N ASP A 483 -19.55 -13.89 19.68
CA ASP A 483 -19.12 -13.70 21.08
C ASP A 483 -17.63 -14.06 21.28
N GLY A 484 -17.05 -14.86 20.37
CA GLY A 484 -15.64 -15.26 20.40
C GLY A 484 -14.66 -14.19 19.92
N VAL A 485 -15.16 -13.19 19.20
CA VAL A 485 -14.47 -11.94 18.83
C VAL A 485 -15.42 -10.84 19.26
N PRO A 486 -15.46 -10.45 20.54
CA PRO A 486 -16.56 -9.66 21.10
C PRO A 486 -17.12 -8.67 20.09
N MET A 487 -18.29 -8.99 19.52
CA MET A 487 -18.84 -8.31 18.35
C MET A 487 -20.34 -8.11 18.54
N PHE A 488 -20.78 -6.87 18.42
CA PHE A 488 -22.18 -6.53 18.37
C PHE A 488 -22.72 -6.70 16.94
N VAL A 489 -23.74 -7.55 16.81
CA VAL A 489 -24.48 -7.82 15.57
C VAL A 489 -25.95 -7.52 15.83
N ASN A 490 -26.55 -6.60 15.07
CA ASN A 490 -27.96 -6.21 15.28
C ASN A 490 -28.95 -7.01 14.41
N GLU A 491 -30.24 -6.76 14.60
CA GLU A 491 -31.35 -7.44 13.94
C GLU A 491 -31.44 -7.21 12.42
N HIS A 492 -30.67 -6.25 11.88
CA HIS A 492 -30.62 -5.91 10.46
C HIS A 492 -29.44 -6.56 9.73
N VAL A 493 -28.77 -7.52 10.38
CA VAL A 493 -27.72 -8.35 9.78
C VAL A 493 -28.31 -9.71 9.37
N GLN A 494 -28.11 -10.09 8.12
CA GLN A 494 -28.67 -11.31 7.53
C GLN A 494 -27.57 -12.22 6.99
N ASN A 495 -27.74 -13.54 7.16
CA ASN A 495 -26.82 -14.56 6.62
C ASN A 495 -25.34 -14.39 7.03
N LEU A 496 -25.06 -13.89 8.24
CA LEU A 496 -23.72 -13.88 8.82
C LEU A 496 -23.27 -15.31 9.14
N ARG A 497 -22.09 -15.71 8.68
CA ARG A 497 -21.53 -17.06 8.87
C ARG A 497 -20.08 -17.00 9.35
N PHE A 498 -19.72 -17.92 10.23
CA PHE A 498 -18.35 -18.17 10.66
C PHE A 498 -17.99 -19.63 10.39
N LEU A 499 -17.07 -19.86 9.48
CA LEU A 499 -16.71 -21.19 8.97
C LEU A 499 -15.25 -21.51 9.27
N THR A 500 -15.00 -22.78 9.56
CA THR A 500 -13.66 -23.37 9.38
C THR A 500 -13.33 -23.49 7.89
N THR A 501 -12.04 -23.67 7.56
CA THR A 501 -11.61 -23.89 6.16
C THR A 501 -12.23 -25.16 5.59
N GLU A 502 -12.33 -26.23 6.38
CA GLU A 502 -12.93 -27.49 5.95
C GLU A 502 -14.42 -27.36 5.63
N GLU A 503 -15.16 -26.55 6.40
CA GLU A 503 -16.58 -26.28 6.14
C GLU A 503 -16.79 -25.42 4.90
N ALA A 504 -15.98 -24.38 4.72
CA ALA A 504 -16.04 -23.53 3.54
C ALA A 504 -15.76 -24.33 2.26
N ALA A 505 -14.80 -25.27 2.30
CA ALA A 505 -14.48 -26.15 1.17
C ALA A 505 -15.59 -27.17 0.82
N ALA A 506 -16.56 -27.38 1.71
CA ALA A 506 -17.67 -28.31 1.51
C ALA A 506 -18.97 -27.65 1.00
N LEU A 507 -19.02 -26.31 0.95
CA LEU A 507 -20.11 -25.51 0.41
C LEU A 507 -19.92 -25.27 -1.09
#